data_AF-A0A9P6JHI6-F1
#
_entry.id   AF-A0A9P6JHI6-F1
#
_cell.length_a   1.000
_cell.length_b   1.000
_cell.length_c   1.000
_cell.angle_alpha   90.00
_cell.angle_beta   90.00
_cell.angle_gamma   90.00
#
_symmetry.space_group_name_H-M   'P 1'
#
loop_
_entity.id
_entity.type
_entity.pdbx_description
1 polymer ?
#
loop_
_entity_poly.entity_id
_entity_poly.type
_entity_poly.pdbx_seq_one_letter_code
_entity_poly.pdbx_strand_id
1 'polypeptide(L)'
;MAQAPRDPTLREQQIAAIATMLNLNQKPELVSSQVDQVIPMSSDAEWKVLIFDNFGRDVISSVLRVNDLRENGVTVHMPLKNERQPIPDVPAVYFVEPTSDNIRRICEDLSNHLYDSYYINFSSVIPRPLMEELAASTIPSGSSAQIQQVYDQYLNFICTEPNMFSLNDRQSYLALNDPTAPETAIEASIDKAASALFSVLATMGVIPIIRCPRRGAAEMLAKKLDSRLRDHVMNSRNNLFSDSNTMNFQRPVLVILDRNMDLVPMISHSWTYQALVHDVMEMKLNEIVVQTEENGRVVKKKYDIEAKDFFWNKNASAPFPQVAEEIDTELTKYKKDAAVISQMSGVNSLEDVNQL
;
A
#
# COMPACT_ATOMS: atom_id res chain seq x y z
N MET A 1 -1.65 17.56 31.14
CA MET A 1 -0.79 17.88 29.98
C MET A 1 -1.44 17.23 28.77
N ALA A 2 -2.01 18.01 27.85
CA ALA A 2 -2.48 17.45 26.59
C ALA A 2 -1.24 16.96 25.82
N GLN A 3 -1.20 15.67 25.47
CA GLN A 3 -0.17 15.15 24.56
C GLN A 3 -0.26 15.94 23.26
N ALA A 4 0.88 16.42 22.76
CA ALA A 4 0.94 17.00 21.42
C ALA A 4 0.37 15.99 20.41
N PRO A 5 -0.38 16.44 19.39
CA PRO A 5 -0.91 15.53 18.37
C PRO A 5 0.25 14.77 17.75
N ARG A 6 0.13 13.44 17.71
CA ARG A 6 1.10 12.55 17.07
C ARG A 6 1.08 12.79 15.57
N ASP A 7 2.25 12.94 14.95
CA ASP A 7 2.35 13.00 13.50
C ASP A 7 1.81 11.70 12.87
N PRO A 8 1.02 11.79 11.79
CA PRO A 8 0.51 10.62 11.11
C PRO A 8 1.67 9.80 10.56
N THR A 9 1.53 8.49 10.64
CA THR A 9 2.50 7.52 10.13
C THR A 9 2.41 7.44 8.60
N LEU A 10 3.48 6.96 7.96
CA LEU A 10 3.49 6.78 6.50
C LEU A 10 2.35 5.86 6.04
N ARG A 11 2.07 4.79 6.79
CA ARG A 11 0.96 3.86 6.50
C ARG A 11 -0.40 4.55 6.58
N GLU A 12 -0.64 5.41 7.58
CA GLU A 12 -1.90 6.16 7.70
C GLU A 12 -2.08 7.15 6.54
N GLN A 13 -1.01 7.83 6.13
CA GLN A 13 -1.03 8.71 4.96
C GLN A 13 -1.29 7.93 3.66
N GLN A 14 -0.68 6.75 3.50
CA GLN A 14 -0.94 5.87 2.37
C GLN A 14 -2.40 5.39 2.34
N ILE A 15 -2.95 4.97 3.48
CA ILE A 15 -4.36 4.57 3.62
C ILE A 15 -5.29 5.72 3.22
N ALA A 16 -5.01 6.94 3.68
CA ALA A 16 -5.80 8.12 3.35
C ALA A 16 -5.77 8.44 1.85
N ALA A 17 -4.61 8.30 1.21
CA ALA A 17 -4.47 8.49 -0.23
C ALA A 17 -5.24 7.41 -1.02
N ILE A 18 -5.14 6.14 -0.63
CA ILE A 18 -5.91 5.04 -1.24
C ILE A 18 -7.41 5.27 -1.06
N ALA A 19 -7.87 5.66 0.14
CA ALA A 19 -9.28 5.96 0.40
C ALA A 19 -9.78 7.13 -0.48
N THR A 20 -8.96 8.17 -0.66
CA THR A 20 -9.28 9.29 -1.57
C THR A 20 -9.42 8.82 -3.02
N MET A 21 -8.49 7.97 -3.49
CA MET A 21 -8.56 7.36 -4.82
C MET A 21 -9.82 6.50 -4.98
N LEU A 22 -10.14 5.65 -4.00
CA LEU A 22 -11.34 4.81 -4.03
C LEU A 22 -12.61 5.66 -4.03
N ASN A 23 -12.59 6.84 -3.41
CA ASN A 23 -13.68 7.82 -3.45
C ASN A 23 -13.59 8.77 -4.66
N LEU A 24 -13.17 8.24 -5.81
CA LEU A 24 -13.17 8.92 -7.11
C LEU A 24 -12.37 10.24 -7.10
N ASN A 25 -11.28 10.26 -6.33
CA ASN A 25 -10.39 11.40 -6.11
C ASN A 25 -11.09 12.64 -5.52
N GLN A 26 -12.25 12.46 -4.90
CA GLN A 26 -12.93 13.51 -4.17
C GLN A 26 -12.32 13.63 -2.77
N LYS A 27 -11.89 14.83 -2.40
CA LYS A 27 -11.40 15.07 -1.03
C LYS A 27 -12.57 14.88 -0.07
N PRO A 28 -12.42 14.12 1.01
CA PRO A 28 -13.47 14.02 2.02
C PRO A 28 -13.77 15.43 2.53
N GLU A 29 -15.05 15.84 2.47
CA GLU A 29 -15.48 17.10 3.05
C GLU A 29 -15.15 17.06 4.54
N LEU A 30 -14.30 18.00 5.00
CA LEU A 30 -14.02 18.17 6.42
C LEU A 30 -15.32 18.62 7.09
N VAL A 31 -16.07 17.67 7.66
CA VAL A 31 -17.19 17.99 8.55
C VAL A 31 -16.60 18.73 9.74
N SER A 32 -16.81 20.05 9.79
CA SER A 32 -16.38 20.90 10.89
C SER A 32 -16.93 20.33 12.20
N SER A 33 -16.02 20.18 13.16
CA SER A 33 -16.20 19.57 14.46
C SER A 33 -17.46 20.04 15.20
N GLN A 34 -18.36 19.11 15.53
CA GLN A 34 -19.02 19.00 16.84
C GLN A 34 -19.86 17.71 16.91
N VAL A 35 -19.63 16.97 18.00
CA VAL A 35 -20.38 15.81 18.52
C VAL A 35 -19.95 14.43 17.98
N ASP A 36 -19.55 13.57 18.93
CA ASP A 36 -19.44 12.12 18.83
C ASP A 36 -20.65 11.51 18.10
N GLN A 37 -20.54 11.33 16.77
CA GLN A 37 -21.41 10.46 16.00
C GLN A 37 -20.57 9.76 14.94
N VAL A 38 -20.74 8.44 14.92
CA VAL A 38 -20.51 7.50 13.81
C VAL A 38 -20.28 8.23 12.50
N ILE A 39 -19.13 8.01 11.85
CA ILE A 39 -18.82 8.48 10.51
C ILE A 39 -20.09 8.29 9.68
N PRO A 40 -20.80 9.37 9.28
CA PRO A 40 -21.97 9.19 8.44
C PRO A 40 -21.41 8.61 7.15
N MET A 41 -21.80 7.37 6.83
CA MET A 41 -21.70 6.88 5.46
C MET A 41 -22.21 8.02 4.58
N SER A 42 -21.35 8.54 3.69
CA SER A 42 -21.79 9.49 2.69
C SER A 42 -23.04 8.90 2.05
N SER A 43 -24.14 9.62 2.12
CA SER A 43 -25.48 9.12 1.77
C SER A 43 -25.66 8.80 0.28
N ASP A 44 -24.60 8.88 -0.51
CA ASP A 44 -24.49 8.49 -1.92
C ASP A 44 -23.17 7.73 -2.17
N ALA A 45 -22.85 6.72 -1.36
CA ALA A 45 -21.72 5.83 -1.65
C ALA A 45 -22.01 5.04 -2.93
N GLU A 46 -21.59 5.59 -4.07
CA GLU A 46 -21.69 4.94 -5.37
C GLU A 46 -20.88 3.63 -5.36
N TRP A 47 -21.59 2.52 -5.61
CA TRP A 47 -20.98 1.21 -5.71
C TRP A 47 -20.04 1.17 -6.90
N LYS A 48 -18.84 0.62 -6.71
CA LYS A 48 -17.80 0.58 -7.75
C LYS A 48 -17.04 -0.72 -7.77
N VAL A 49 -16.46 -1.02 -8.93
CA VAL A 49 -15.55 -2.13 -9.16
C VAL A 49 -14.12 -1.64 -9.03
N LEU A 50 -13.28 -2.35 -8.29
CA LEU A 50 -11.85 -2.07 -8.19
C LEU A 50 -11.06 -3.04 -9.08
N ILE A 51 -10.29 -2.50 -10.02
CA ILE A 51 -9.40 -3.26 -10.89
C ILE A 51 -7.96 -2.91 -10.55
N PHE A 52 -7.11 -3.91 -10.32
CA PHE A 52 -5.69 -3.70 -10.05
C PHE A 52 -4.82 -4.69 -10.80
N ASP A 53 -3.56 -4.33 -11.03
CA ASP A 53 -2.53 -5.29 -11.42
C ASP A 53 -1.90 -5.95 -10.20
N ASN A 54 -0.83 -6.72 -10.41
CA ASN A 54 -0.16 -7.42 -9.31
C ASN A 54 0.42 -6.46 -8.27
N PHE A 55 1.04 -5.37 -8.72
CA PHE A 55 1.64 -4.40 -7.81
C PHE A 55 0.57 -3.60 -7.05
N GLY A 56 -0.47 -3.13 -7.75
CA GLY A 56 -1.60 -2.44 -7.15
C GLY A 56 -2.33 -3.30 -6.11
N ARG A 57 -2.46 -4.61 -6.37
CA ARG A 57 -2.95 -5.58 -5.38
C ARG A 57 -2.07 -5.57 -4.14
N ASP A 58 -0.75 -5.74 -4.31
CA ASP A 58 0.19 -5.87 -3.21
C ASP A 58 0.24 -4.60 -2.34
N VAL A 59 0.07 -3.41 -2.95
CA VAL A 59 -0.09 -2.11 -2.24
C VAL A 59 -1.38 -2.06 -1.43
N ILE A 60 -2.52 -2.43 -2.03
CA ILE A 60 -3.82 -2.35 -1.35
C ILE A 60 -3.90 -3.41 -0.24
N SER A 61 -3.50 -4.65 -0.51
CA SER A 61 -3.61 -5.74 0.46
C SER A 61 -2.69 -5.59 1.67
N SER A 62 -1.63 -4.79 1.58
CA SER A 62 -0.74 -4.56 2.72
C SER A 62 -1.34 -3.61 3.76
N VAL A 63 -2.32 -2.78 3.38
CA VAL A 63 -2.89 -1.73 4.24
C VAL A 63 -4.40 -1.77 4.43
N LEU A 64 -5.16 -2.38 3.50
CA LEU A 64 -6.61 -2.53 3.59
C LEU A 64 -7.04 -4.01 3.57
N ARG A 65 -8.17 -4.29 4.23
CA ARG A 65 -8.89 -5.57 4.18
C ARG A 65 -10.17 -5.43 3.35
N VAL A 66 -10.80 -6.56 3.07
CA VAL A 66 -12.06 -6.61 2.29
C VAL A 66 -13.15 -5.77 2.94
N ASN A 67 -13.23 -5.74 4.27
CA ASN A 67 -14.19 -4.90 4.97
C ASN A 67 -13.91 -3.40 4.75
N ASP A 68 -12.65 -2.97 4.82
CA ASP A 68 -12.29 -1.57 4.56
C ASP A 68 -12.60 -1.18 3.09
N LEU A 69 -12.40 -2.09 2.13
CA LEU A 69 -12.78 -1.87 0.73
C LEU A 69 -14.30 -1.67 0.57
N ARG A 70 -15.11 -2.49 1.26
CA ARG A 70 -16.58 -2.37 1.27
C ARG A 70 -17.04 -1.07 1.91
N GLU A 71 -16.41 -0.65 3.00
CA GLU A 71 -16.66 0.66 3.64
C GLU A 71 -16.37 1.83 2.69
N ASN A 72 -15.45 1.65 1.73
CA ASN A 72 -15.16 2.61 0.67
C ASN A 72 -16.01 2.39 -0.61
N GLY A 73 -17.10 1.62 -0.55
CA GLY A 73 -18.04 1.41 -1.67
C GLY A 73 -17.57 0.43 -2.75
N VAL A 74 -16.49 -0.32 -2.52
CA VAL A 74 -16.01 -1.35 -3.46
C VAL A 74 -16.80 -2.64 -3.26
N THR A 75 -17.61 -3.02 -4.25
CA THR A 75 -18.42 -4.25 -4.20
C THR A 75 -17.64 -5.47 -4.65
N VAL A 76 -16.85 -5.30 -5.71
CA VAL A 76 -16.08 -6.36 -6.35
C VAL A 76 -14.69 -5.81 -6.67
N HIS A 77 -13.65 -6.61 -6.41
CA HIS A 77 -12.30 -6.32 -6.85
C HIS A 77 -11.75 -7.47 -7.69
N MET A 78 -11.07 -7.16 -8.80
CA MET A 78 -10.59 -8.16 -9.75
C MET A 78 -9.20 -7.81 -10.30
N PRO A 79 -8.33 -8.81 -10.55
CA PRO A 79 -7.09 -8.58 -11.27
C PRO A 79 -7.34 -8.13 -12.72
N LEU A 80 -6.58 -7.15 -13.19
CA LEU A 80 -6.64 -6.60 -14.55
C LEU A 80 -6.47 -7.68 -15.63
N LYS A 81 -5.55 -8.63 -15.39
CA LYS A 81 -5.22 -9.69 -16.36
C LYS A 81 -6.23 -10.83 -16.42
N ASN A 82 -7.20 -10.87 -15.51
CA ASN A 82 -8.24 -11.89 -15.56
C ASN A 82 -9.27 -11.55 -16.64
N GLU A 83 -9.89 -12.59 -17.18
CA GLU A 83 -11.12 -12.46 -17.96
C GLU A 83 -12.25 -12.00 -17.03
N ARG A 84 -12.95 -10.95 -17.44
CA ARG A 84 -13.95 -10.25 -16.62
C ARG A 84 -15.23 -10.10 -17.42
N GLN A 85 -16.37 -10.35 -16.77
CA GLN A 85 -17.67 -10.15 -17.41
C GLN A 85 -18.08 -8.67 -17.35
N PRO A 86 -18.80 -8.16 -18.36
CA PRO A 86 -19.31 -6.79 -18.34
C PRO A 86 -20.25 -6.55 -17.16
N ILE A 87 -20.07 -5.39 -16.52
CA ILE A 87 -20.93 -4.83 -15.47
C ILE A 87 -21.26 -3.38 -15.88
N PRO A 88 -22.13 -3.18 -16.89
CA PRO A 88 -22.25 -1.92 -17.63
C PRO A 88 -22.85 -0.76 -16.84
N ASP A 89 -23.53 -1.00 -15.71
CA ASP A 89 -24.18 0.04 -14.90
C ASP A 89 -23.35 0.48 -13.69
N VAL A 90 -22.08 0.06 -13.61
CA VAL A 90 -21.23 0.27 -12.43
C VAL A 90 -19.92 0.95 -12.83
N PRO A 91 -19.49 2.01 -12.14
CA PRO A 91 -18.18 2.62 -12.35
C PRO A 91 -17.03 1.69 -11.96
N ALA A 92 -15.91 1.79 -12.68
CA ALA A 92 -14.69 1.04 -12.39
C ALA A 92 -13.51 1.97 -12.04
N VAL A 93 -12.90 1.70 -10.89
CA VAL A 93 -11.65 2.32 -10.43
C VAL A 93 -10.49 1.40 -10.76
N TYR A 94 -9.61 1.84 -11.64
CA TYR A 94 -8.38 1.14 -11.98
C TYR A 94 -7.22 1.69 -11.15
N PHE A 95 -6.45 0.81 -10.50
CA PHE A 95 -5.20 1.15 -9.83
C PHE A 95 -4.07 0.25 -10.33
N VAL A 96 -3.23 0.78 -11.22
CA VAL A 96 -2.29 -0.01 -12.02
C VAL A 96 -0.94 0.69 -12.20
N GLU A 97 0.11 -0.06 -12.51
CA GLU A 97 1.38 0.50 -12.99
C GLU A 97 1.24 1.05 -14.42
N PRO A 98 1.93 2.16 -14.78
CA PRO A 98 1.89 2.73 -16.12
C PRO A 98 2.77 1.91 -17.08
N THR A 99 2.29 0.72 -17.47
CA THR A 99 2.97 -0.18 -18.42
C THR A 99 2.16 -0.32 -19.71
N SER A 100 2.83 -0.56 -20.84
CA SER A 100 2.15 -0.80 -22.13
C SER A 100 1.16 -1.96 -22.05
N ASP A 101 1.50 -3.04 -21.35
CA ASP A 101 0.62 -4.19 -21.19
C ASP A 101 -0.66 -3.83 -20.42
N ASN A 102 -0.54 -3.07 -19.32
CA ASN A 102 -1.70 -2.62 -18.57
C ASN A 102 -2.58 -1.69 -19.39
N ILE A 103 -1.97 -0.75 -20.12
CA ILE A 103 -2.69 0.20 -20.98
C ILE A 103 -3.47 -0.53 -22.05
N ARG A 104 -2.85 -1.49 -22.76
CA ARG A 104 -3.55 -2.31 -23.75
C ARG A 104 -4.75 -3.04 -23.16
N ARG A 105 -4.59 -3.63 -21.98
CA ARG A 105 -5.69 -4.35 -21.31
C ARG A 105 -6.83 -3.40 -20.90
N ILE A 106 -6.52 -2.17 -20.48
CA ILE A 106 -7.52 -1.13 -20.20
C ILE A 106 -8.23 -0.70 -21.50
N CYS A 107 -7.49 -0.52 -22.60
CA CYS A 107 -8.06 -0.20 -23.90
C CYS A 107 -9.01 -1.29 -24.40
N GLU A 108 -8.68 -2.56 -24.19
CA GLU A 108 -9.58 -3.69 -24.48
C GLU A 108 -10.86 -3.61 -23.65
N ASP A 109 -10.77 -3.34 -22.34
CA ASP A 109 -11.95 -3.15 -21.47
C ASP A 109 -12.85 -1.99 -21.93
N LEU A 110 -12.24 -0.90 -22.39
CA LEU A 110 -12.94 0.27 -22.92
C LEU A 110 -13.64 -0.05 -24.25
N SER A 111 -12.98 -0.82 -25.12
CA SER A 111 -13.55 -1.23 -26.41
C SER A 111 -14.72 -2.20 -26.27
N ASN A 112 -14.71 -3.01 -25.20
CA ASN A 112 -15.76 -3.97 -24.87
C ASN A 112 -16.86 -3.38 -23.97
N HIS A 113 -16.77 -2.10 -23.60
CA HIS A 113 -17.71 -1.42 -22.71
C HIS A 113 -18.04 -2.21 -21.44
N LEU A 114 -17.00 -2.72 -20.76
CA LEU A 114 -17.18 -3.55 -19.57
C LEU A 114 -17.83 -2.80 -18.40
N TYR A 115 -17.72 -1.48 -18.32
CA TYR A 115 -18.19 -0.67 -17.21
C TYR A 115 -18.86 0.62 -17.71
N ASP A 116 -19.65 1.27 -16.86
CA ASP A 116 -20.32 2.54 -17.19
C ASP A 116 -19.28 3.65 -17.44
N SER A 117 -18.40 3.82 -16.45
CA SER A 117 -17.38 4.86 -16.40
C SER A 117 -16.06 4.34 -15.84
N TYR A 118 -14.96 4.98 -16.26
CA TYR A 118 -13.59 4.50 -16.01
C TYR A 118 -12.78 5.60 -15.30
N TYR A 119 -12.30 5.28 -14.10
CA TYR A 119 -11.42 6.11 -13.28
C TYR A 119 -10.04 5.47 -13.27
N ILE A 120 -9.11 6.00 -14.09
CA ILE A 120 -7.80 5.41 -14.30
C ILE A 120 -6.79 6.05 -13.37
N ASN A 121 -6.23 5.26 -12.44
CA ASN A 121 -5.26 5.72 -11.47
C ASN A 121 -3.95 4.95 -11.64
N PHE A 122 -2.88 5.66 -11.99
CA PHE A 122 -1.56 5.09 -12.12
C PHE A 122 -0.80 5.17 -10.79
N SER A 123 -0.08 4.11 -10.44
CA SER A 123 0.73 4.05 -9.21
C SER A 123 1.86 5.09 -9.18
N SER A 124 2.34 5.50 -10.37
CA SER A 124 3.38 6.50 -10.58
C SER A 124 3.07 7.32 -11.84
N VAL A 125 3.89 8.34 -12.12
CA VAL A 125 3.70 9.24 -13.26
C VAL A 125 3.68 8.47 -14.57
N ILE A 126 2.60 8.59 -15.33
CA ILE A 126 2.51 8.01 -16.67
C ILE A 126 3.44 8.74 -17.66
N PRO A 127 4.33 8.02 -18.38
CA PRO A 127 5.09 8.60 -19.48
C PRO A 127 4.19 9.13 -20.60
N ARG A 128 4.56 10.26 -21.20
CA ARG A 128 3.80 10.88 -22.30
C ARG A 128 3.49 9.94 -23.48
N PRO A 129 4.42 9.09 -23.97
CA PRO A 129 4.11 8.15 -25.05
C PRO A 129 2.99 7.17 -24.70
N LEU A 130 2.94 6.73 -23.44
CA LEU A 130 1.90 5.82 -22.94
C LEU A 130 0.55 6.52 -22.78
N MET A 131 0.55 7.80 -22.39
CA MET A 131 -0.67 8.62 -22.36
C MET A 131 -1.22 8.84 -23.78
N GLU A 132 -0.34 9.07 -24.76
CA GLU A 132 -0.71 9.20 -26.17
C GLU A 132 -1.25 7.88 -26.74
N GLU A 133 -0.68 6.73 -26.36
CA GLU A 133 -1.17 5.39 -26.70
C GLU A 133 -2.59 5.15 -26.15
N LEU A 134 -2.83 5.47 -24.87
CA LEU A 134 -4.15 5.38 -24.24
C LEU A 134 -5.17 6.26 -24.99
N ALA A 135 -4.82 7.52 -25.24
CA ALA A 135 -5.70 8.47 -25.93
C ALA A 135 -6.04 7.99 -27.35
N ALA A 136 -5.03 7.58 -28.14
CA ALA A 136 -5.24 7.10 -29.51
C ALA A 136 -6.14 5.86 -29.56
N SER A 137 -6.03 4.97 -28.57
CA SER A 137 -6.81 3.73 -28.49
C SER A 137 -8.31 3.96 -28.21
N THR A 138 -8.68 5.10 -27.63
CA THR A 138 -10.10 5.44 -27.34
C THR A 138 -10.85 5.98 -28.55
N ILE A 139 -10.14 6.42 -29.60
CA ILE A 139 -10.75 7.05 -30.78
C ILE A 139 -11.57 6.04 -31.61
N PRO A 140 -11.05 4.84 -31.96
CA PRO A 140 -11.79 3.89 -32.77
C PRO A 140 -13.03 3.33 -32.08
N SER A 141 -12.98 3.15 -30.76
CA SER A 141 -14.09 2.62 -29.96
C SER A 141 -15.09 3.68 -29.52
N GLY A 142 -14.78 4.97 -29.68
CA GLY A 142 -15.62 6.07 -29.19
C GLY A 142 -15.77 6.12 -27.67
N SER A 143 -14.91 5.42 -26.92
CA SER A 143 -15.02 5.25 -25.46
C SER A 143 -14.42 6.43 -24.67
N SER A 144 -13.93 7.47 -25.34
CA SER A 144 -13.25 8.59 -24.68
C SER A 144 -14.14 9.32 -23.66
N ALA A 145 -15.44 9.39 -23.92
CA ALA A 145 -16.42 10.00 -23.00
C ALA A 145 -16.66 9.18 -21.72
N GLN A 146 -16.29 7.89 -21.70
CA GLN A 146 -16.46 7.03 -20.52
C GLN A 146 -15.29 7.18 -19.53
N ILE A 147 -14.13 7.68 -19.98
CA ILE A 147 -12.99 7.97 -19.10
C ILE A 147 -13.29 9.28 -18.37
N GLN A 148 -13.65 9.17 -17.08
CA GLN A 148 -13.99 10.34 -16.26
C GLN A 148 -12.75 11.06 -15.77
N GLN A 149 -11.72 10.30 -15.40
CA GLN A 149 -10.51 10.83 -14.76
C GLN A 149 -9.30 9.95 -15.06
N VAL A 150 -8.14 10.61 -15.17
CA VAL A 150 -6.81 9.96 -15.21
C VAL A 150 -5.92 10.65 -14.19
N TYR A 151 -5.38 9.90 -13.23
CA TYR A 151 -4.57 10.42 -12.12
C TYR A 151 -3.26 9.67 -11.96
N ASP A 152 -2.21 10.42 -11.60
CA ASP A 152 -0.97 9.88 -11.05
C ASP A 152 -1.08 9.91 -9.51
N GLN A 153 -1.16 8.74 -8.87
CA GLN A 153 -1.44 8.63 -7.42
C GLN A 153 -0.19 8.74 -6.54
N TYR A 154 1.00 8.52 -7.09
CA TYR A 154 2.25 8.48 -6.33
C TYR A 154 2.23 7.48 -5.15
N LEU A 155 1.68 6.29 -5.41
CA LEU A 155 1.56 5.18 -4.46
C LEU A 155 2.46 4.00 -4.87
N ASN A 156 3.61 4.28 -5.49
CA ASN A 156 4.54 3.28 -6.00
C ASN A 156 5.45 2.68 -4.92
N PHE A 157 4.88 2.24 -3.79
CA PHE A 157 5.58 1.59 -2.68
C PHE A 157 4.58 0.82 -1.80
N ILE A 158 5.07 -0.16 -1.05
CA ILE A 158 4.25 -1.00 -0.16
C ILE A 158 4.61 -0.70 1.30
N CYS A 159 3.63 -0.36 2.13
CA CYS A 159 3.81 -0.24 3.58
C CYS A 159 3.37 -1.52 4.29
N THR A 160 4.29 -2.12 5.04
CA THR A 160 4.01 -3.28 5.89
C THR A 160 3.81 -2.87 7.34
N GLU A 161 4.63 -1.95 7.84
CA GLU A 161 4.57 -1.40 9.21
C GLU A 161 4.31 0.12 9.17
N PRO A 162 3.93 0.76 10.29
CA PRO A 162 3.51 2.17 10.27
C PRO A 162 4.48 3.14 9.57
N ASN A 163 5.79 2.94 9.77
CA ASN A 163 6.85 3.76 9.18
C ASN A 163 7.89 2.93 8.42
N MET A 164 7.50 1.77 7.89
CA MET A 164 8.35 0.92 7.06
C MET A 164 7.71 0.76 5.70
N PHE A 165 8.52 0.87 4.65
CA PHE A 165 8.08 0.63 3.29
C PHE A 165 9.06 -0.24 2.51
N SER A 166 8.57 -0.85 1.45
CA SER A 166 9.34 -1.63 0.49
C SER A 166 9.01 -1.18 -0.92
N LEU A 167 10.02 -1.17 -1.80
CA LEU A 167 9.84 -0.95 -3.23
C LEU A 167 9.49 -2.24 -3.98
N ASN A 168 9.46 -3.37 -3.26
CA ASN A 168 9.19 -4.72 -3.77
C ASN A 168 10.07 -5.11 -4.97
N ASP A 169 11.32 -4.66 -4.98
CA ASP A 169 12.33 -5.02 -5.98
C ASP A 169 13.35 -6.01 -5.39
N ARG A 170 13.01 -7.29 -5.47
CA ARG A 170 13.81 -8.39 -4.90
C ARG A 170 15.17 -8.59 -5.57
N GLN A 171 15.32 -8.13 -6.82
CA GLN A 171 16.55 -8.34 -7.60
C GLN A 171 17.44 -7.09 -7.64
N SER A 172 17.03 -5.99 -6.99
CA SER A 172 17.76 -4.72 -6.96
C SER A 172 19.23 -4.87 -6.55
N TYR A 173 19.53 -5.63 -5.50
CA TYR A 173 20.92 -5.82 -5.05
C TYR A 173 21.77 -6.56 -6.09
N LEU A 174 21.24 -7.61 -6.70
CA LEU A 174 21.92 -8.34 -7.78
C LEU A 174 22.12 -7.43 -8.99
N ALA A 175 21.05 -6.77 -9.45
CA ALA A 175 21.09 -5.89 -10.62
C ALA A 175 22.11 -4.73 -10.49
N LEU A 176 22.35 -4.25 -9.27
CA LEU A 176 23.30 -3.16 -9.02
C LEU A 176 24.75 -3.63 -8.79
N ASN A 177 24.98 -4.92 -8.49
CA ASN A 177 26.30 -5.44 -8.14
C ASN A 177 26.80 -6.55 -9.07
N ASP A 178 25.98 -7.03 -10.01
CA ASP A 178 26.38 -8.00 -11.02
C ASP A 178 27.39 -7.35 -12.00
N PRO A 179 28.64 -7.84 -12.09
CA PRO A 179 29.65 -7.30 -12.99
C PRO A 179 29.29 -7.41 -14.48
N THR A 180 28.32 -8.27 -14.82
CA THR A 180 27.82 -8.48 -16.17
C THR A 180 26.59 -7.63 -16.49
N ALA A 181 26.04 -6.92 -15.52
CA ALA A 181 24.88 -6.06 -15.74
C ALA A 181 25.23 -4.91 -16.70
N PRO A 182 24.43 -4.69 -17.76
CA PRO A 182 24.61 -3.54 -18.62
C PRO A 182 24.28 -2.25 -17.85
N GLU A 183 24.97 -1.16 -18.19
CA GLU A 183 24.76 0.16 -17.57
C GLU A 183 23.29 0.62 -17.64
N THR A 184 22.61 0.31 -18.74
CA THR A 184 21.18 0.60 -18.91
C THR A 184 20.27 -0.10 -17.90
N ALA A 185 20.60 -1.32 -17.48
CA ALA A 185 19.83 -2.05 -16.46
C ALA A 185 20.06 -1.45 -15.08
N ILE A 186 21.30 -1.04 -14.77
CA ILE A 186 21.64 -0.34 -13.53
C ILE A 186 20.88 0.98 -13.46
N GLU A 187 20.91 1.79 -14.54
CA GLU A 187 20.18 3.05 -14.63
C GLU A 187 18.67 2.87 -14.49
N ALA A 188 18.10 1.83 -15.08
CA ALA A 188 16.67 1.51 -14.96
C ALA A 188 16.28 1.15 -13.51
N SER A 189 17.12 0.35 -12.82
CA SER A 189 16.92 0.02 -11.41
C SER A 189 16.96 1.26 -10.51
N ILE A 190 17.95 2.15 -10.73
CA ILE A 190 18.05 3.44 -10.03
C ILE A 190 16.86 4.34 -10.33
N ASP A 191 16.38 4.37 -11.58
CA ASP A 191 15.22 5.17 -11.98
C ASP A 191 13.92 4.70 -11.30
N LYS A 192 13.73 3.38 -11.23
CA LYS A 192 12.62 2.76 -10.52
C LYS A 192 12.66 3.13 -9.03
N ALA A 193 13.83 3.00 -8.40
CA ALA A 193 14.02 3.37 -7.01
C ALA A 193 13.77 4.87 -6.75
N ALA A 194 14.23 5.76 -7.64
CA ALA A 194 14.01 7.19 -7.53
C ALA A 194 12.53 7.56 -7.66
N SER A 195 11.81 6.91 -8.58
CA SER A 195 10.36 7.09 -8.78
C SER A 195 9.56 6.69 -7.54
N ALA A 196 9.94 5.57 -6.94
CA ALA A 196 9.26 5.05 -5.75
C ALA A 196 9.57 5.89 -4.50
N LEU A 197 10.82 6.31 -4.29
CA LEU A 197 11.18 7.24 -3.21
C LEU A 197 10.48 8.59 -3.37
N PHE A 198 10.36 9.10 -4.60
CA PHE A 198 9.56 10.30 -4.86
C PHE A 198 8.10 10.10 -4.42
N SER A 199 7.53 8.93 -4.71
CA SER A 199 6.16 8.57 -4.32
C SER A 199 5.96 8.57 -2.80
N VAL A 200 6.93 8.03 -2.04
CA VAL A 200 6.94 8.10 -0.57
C VAL A 200 6.95 9.55 -0.08
N LEU A 201 7.83 10.38 -0.62
CA LEU A 201 7.93 11.80 -0.23
C LEU A 201 6.68 12.60 -0.58
N ALA A 202 6.08 12.34 -1.75
CA ALA A 202 4.83 12.94 -2.18
C ALA A 202 3.67 12.55 -1.26
N THR A 203 3.58 11.26 -0.88
CA THR A 203 2.57 10.78 0.09
C THR A 203 2.74 11.45 1.45
N MET A 204 3.99 11.65 1.89
CA MET A 204 4.28 12.35 3.15
C MET A 204 4.11 13.87 3.04
N GLY A 205 4.03 14.43 1.83
CA GLY A 205 4.00 15.86 1.60
C GLY A 205 5.28 16.58 2.06
N VAL A 206 6.44 15.91 2.09
CA VAL A 206 7.70 16.50 2.61
C VAL A 206 8.83 16.57 1.56
N ILE A 207 9.60 17.66 1.59
CA ILE A 207 10.82 17.80 0.78
C ILE A 207 12.06 17.69 1.68
N PRO A 208 12.80 16.56 1.67
CA PRO A 208 13.89 16.32 2.60
C PRO A 208 15.22 16.93 2.15
N ILE A 209 16.16 17.03 3.08
CA ILE A 209 17.58 17.19 2.81
C ILE A 209 18.18 15.81 2.54
N ILE A 210 18.69 15.58 1.33
CA ILE A 210 19.24 14.27 0.94
C ILE A 210 20.70 14.14 1.40
N ARG A 211 21.05 12.98 1.97
CA ARG A 211 22.40 12.58 2.38
C ARG A 211 22.67 11.15 1.92
N CYS A 212 23.86 10.91 1.39
CA CYS A 212 24.29 9.58 0.97
C CYS A 212 25.83 9.46 1.03
N PRO A 213 26.38 8.23 1.11
CA PRO A 213 27.78 7.97 0.81
C PRO A 213 28.14 8.45 -0.60
N ARG A 214 29.42 8.78 -0.79
CA ARG A 214 29.96 9.11 -2.12
C ARG A 214 30.38 7.84 -2.82
N ARG A 215 30.23 7.84 -4.14
CA ARG A 215 30.58 6.77 -5.09
C ARG A 215 29.72 5.52 -4.85
N GLY A 216 28.83 5.21 -5.79
CA GLY A 216 27.98 4.02 -5.73
C GLY A 216 26.54 4.30 -6.14
N ALA A 217 25.68 3.28 -6.00
CA ALA A 217 24.28 3.33 -6.35
C ALA A 217 23.51 4.37 -5.50
N ALA A 218 23.83 4.48 -4.21
CA ALA A 218 23.22 5.48 -3.33
C ALA A 218 23.38 6.93 -3.83
N GLU A 219 24.56 7.29 -4.36
CA GLU A 219 24.80 8.64 -4.91
C GLU A 219 24.04 8.87 -6.22
N MET A 220 23.99 7.87 -7.10
CA MET A 220 23.22 7.93 -8.36
C MET A 220 21.73 8.13 -8.07
N LEU A 221 21.19 7.35 -7.13
CA LEU A 221 19.81 7.47 -6.66
C LEU A 221 19.53 8.83 -6.04
N ALA A 222 20.41 9.31 -5.16
CA ALA A 222 20.29 10.61 -4.52
C ALA A 222 20.21 11.75 -5.55
N LYS A 223 21.12 11.77 -6.54
CA LYS A 223 21.12 12.80 -7.60
C LYS A 223 19.86 12.76 -8.46
N LYS A 224 19.38 11.56 -8.79
CA LYS A 224 18.19 11.40 -9.64
C LYS A 224 16.91 11.82 -8.90
N LEU A 225 16.78 11.43 -7.62
CA LEU A 225 15.69 11.87 -6.76
C LEU A 225 15.70 13.39 -6.57
N ASP A 226 16.86 13.97 -6.32
CA ASP A 226 17.06 15.41 -6.15
C ASP A 226 16.69 16.20 -7.42
N SER A 227 17.04 15.70 -8.61
CA SER A 227 16.58 16.28 -9.87
C SER A 227 15.06 16.25 -9.97
N ARG A 228 14.42 15.10 -9.72
CA ARG A 228 12.96 14.96 -9.80
C ARG A 228 12.22 15.87 -8.83
N LEU A 229 12.72 16.02 -7.60
CA LEU A 229 12.15 16.94 -6.61
C LEU A 229 12.26 18.39 -7.08
N ARG A 230 13.42 18.81 -7.60
CA ARG A 230 13.60 20.16 -8.15
C ARG A 230 12.67 20.41 -9.34
N ASP A 231 12.64 19.49 -10.29
CA ASP A 231 11.82 19.61 -11.49
C ASP A 231 10.33 19.70 -11.12
N HIS A 232 9.88 18.92 -10.14
CA HIS A 232 8.50 18.98 -9.66
C HIS A 232 8.17 20.32 -9.00
N VAL A 233 9.04 20.84 -8.13
CA VAL A 233 8.82 22.12 -7.43
C VAL A 233 8.86 23.30 -8.39
N MET A 234 9.71 23.26 -9.42
CA MET A 234 9.86 24.37 -10.36
C MET A 234 8.78 24.39 -11.45
N ASN A 235 8.32 23.22 -11.90
CA ASN A 235 7.48 23.11 -13.10
C ASN A 235 6.03 22.69 -12.84
N SER A 236 5.69 22.20 -11.64
CA SER A 236 4.32 21.72 -11.37
C SER A 236 3.41 22.85 -10.92
N ARG A 237 2.31 23.05 -11.65
CA ARG A 237 1.24 24.00 -11.28
C ARG A 237 0.52 23.60 -9.99
N ASN A 238 0.41 22.29 -9.76
CA ASN A 238 -0.06 21.70 -8.50
C ASN A 238 1.15 21.14 -7.77
N ASN A 239 1.70 21.91 -6.84
CA ASN A 239 2.83 21.44 -6.03
C ASN A 239 2.31 20.45 -4.98
N LEU A 240 2.67 19.17 -5.11
CA LEU A 240 2.31 18.11 -4.15
C LEU A 240 2.85 18.37 -2.75
N PHE A 241 3.81 19.30 -2.62
CA PHE A 241 4.46 19.68 -1.38
C PHE A 241 3.96 21.03 -0.84
N SER A 242 2.83 21.57 -1.31
CA SER A 242 2.33 22.89 -0.88
C SER A 242 2.05 22.98 0.63
N ASP A 243 1.61 21.87 1.23
CA ASP A 243 1.26 21.81 2.66
C ASP A 243 2.51 21.75 3.56
N SER A 244 3.69 21.50 2.99
CA SER A 244 4.96 21.59 3.72
C SER A 244 5.35 23.03 4.11
N ASN A 245 4.72 24.04 3.48
CA ASN A 245 4.95 25.46 3.79
C ASN A 245 4.23 25.94 5.04
N THR A 246 3.37 25.13 5.66
CA THR A 246 2.78 25.46 6.96
C THR A 246 3.66 24.95 8.11
N MET A 247 4.48 25.88 8.63
CA MET A 247 4.97 25.92 10.03
C MET A 247 6.15 25.03 10.48
N ASN A 248 6.72 24.15 9.66
CA ASN A 248 7.91 23.38 10.06
C ASN A 248 9.23 24.03 9.58
N PHE A 249 9.91 24.76 10.47
CA PHE A 249 11.24 25.34 10.22
C PHE A 249 12.36 24.29 10.04
N GLN A 250 12.07 23.00 10.21
CA GLN A 250 13.05 21.92 10.08
C GLN A 250 12.63 20.96 8.97
N ARG A 251 13.43 20.93 7.90
CA ARG A 251 13.28 19.94 6.82
C ARG A 251 13.81 18.58 7.30
N PRO A 252 13.08 17.47 7.08
CA PRO A 252 13.56 16.15 7.44
C PRO A 252 14.81 15.78 6.62
N VAL A 253 15.62 14.85 7.11
CA VAL A 253 16.78 14.34 6.40
C VAL A 253 16.45 12.97 5.82
N LEU A 254 16.67 12.78 4.52
CA LEU A 254 16.62 11.48 3.86
C LEU A 254 18.04 10.93 3.74
N VAL A 255 18.33 9.81 4.40
CA VAL A 255 19.62 9.12 4.33
C VAL A 255 19.49 7.91 3.41
N ILE A 256 20.28 7.88 2.34
CA ILE A 256 20.33 6.79 1.37
C ILE A 256 21.66 6.06 1.55
N LEU A 257 21.61 4.75 1.78
CA LEU A 257 22.77 3.91 2.06
C LEU A 257 22.82 2.72 1.09
N ASP A 258 24.03 2.29 0.73
CA ASP A 258 24.25 1.02 0.02
C ASP A 258 24.29 -0.14 1.02
N ARG A 259 23.69 -1.28 0.68
CA ARG A 259 23.68 -2.48 1.54
C ARG A 259 25.08 -3.01 1.85
N ASN A 260 26.07 -2.75 0.98
CA ASN A 260 27.48 -3.09 1.16
C ASN A 260 28.12 -2.49 2.43
N MET A 261 27.49 -1.47 3.03
CA MET A 261 27.97 -0.87 4.27
C MET A 261 27.91 -1.85 5.46
N ASP A 262 26.91 -2.73 5.48
CA ASP A 262 26.77 -3.75 6.52
C ASP A 262 25.97 -4.93 5.97
N LEU A 263 26.57 -6.11 5.86
CA LEU A 263 25.86 -7.32 5.40
C LEU A 263 25.43 -8.22 6.56
N VAL A 264 25.90 -7.98 7.78
CA VAL A 264 25.69 -8.86 8.93
C VAL A 264 24.19 -9.03 9.25
N PRO A 265 23.36 -7.97 9.29
CA PRO A 265 21.92 -8.11 9.56
C PRO A 265 21.16 -8.94 8.51
N MET A 266 21.69 -9.10 7.30
CA MET A 266 21.00 -9.86 6.23
C MET A 266 21.07 -11.37 6.45
N ILE A 267 21.97 -11.84 7.32
CA ILE A 267 22.19 -13.27 7.62
C ILE A 267 22.08 -13.60 9.11
N SER A 268 21.86 -12.58 9.94
CA SER A 268 21.79 -12.75 11.40
C SER A 268 20.41 -13.23 11.82
N HIS A 269 20.34 -14.30 12.60
CA HIS A 269 19.12 -14.70 13.29
C HIS A 269 18.87 -13.77 14.50
N SER A 270 17.71 -13.13 14.53
CA SER A 270 17.25 -12.33 15.65
C SER A 270 16.35 -13.16 16.58
N TRP A 271 16.19 -12.69 17.82
CA TRP A 271 15.33 -13.31 18.83
C TRP A 271 14.04 -12.53 19.09
N THR A 272 13.79 -11.46 18.33
CA THR A 272 12.53 -10.71 18.43
C THR A 272 11.42 -11.44 17.67
N TYR A 273 10.19 -11.30 18.17
CA TYR A 273 9.05 -12.02 17.61
C TYR A 273 8.81 -11.75 16.12
N GLN A 274 8.79 -10.49 15.71
CA GLN A 274 8.62 -10.10 14.31
C GLN A 274 9.71 -10.68 13.40
N ALA A 275 10.97 -10.62 13.85
CA ALA A 275 12.08 -11.10 13.04
C ALA A 275 12.05 -12.62 12.87
N LEU A 276 11.72 -13.37 13.93
CA LEU A 276 11.55 -14.82 13.85
C LEU A 276 10.37 -15.23 12.97
N VAL A 277 9.24 -14.51 13.05
CA VAL A 277 8.09 -14.76 12.17
C VAL A 277 8.48 -14.53 10.70
N HIS A 278 9.17 -13.44 10.41
CA HIS A 278 9.63 -13.17 9.05
C HIS A 278 10.65 -14.21 8.53
N ASP A 279 11.59 -14.62 9.37
CA ASP A 279 12.66 -15.57 9.05
C ASP A 279 12.13 -17.00 8.86
N VAL A 280 11.36 -17.51 9.81
CA VAL A 280 10.96 -18.93 9.85
C VAL A 280 9.64 -19.21 9.12
N MET A 281 8.70 -18.25 9.09
CA MET A 281 7.35 -18.45 8.54
C MET A 281 7.13 -17.86 7.14
N GLU A 282 8.20 -17.41 6.48
CA GLU A 282 8.18 -16.79 5.15
C GLU A 282 7.11 -15.68 4.98
N MET A 283 7.00 -14.79 5.98
CA MET A 283 6.03 -13.70 5.97
C MET A 283 6.15 -12.84 4.70
N LYS A 284 5.05 -12.65 3.98
CA LYS A 284 4.99 -11.84 2.74
C LYS A 284 3.76 -10.94 2.79
N LEU A 285 3.95 -9.63 2.63
CA LEU A 285 2.86 -8.63 2.61
C LEU A 285 1.91 -8.73 3.83
N ASN A 286 2.50 -8.96 5.01
CA ASN A 286 1.76 -9.19 6.25
C ASN A 286 0.89 -10.45 6.27
N GLU A 287 1.08 -11.40 5.36
CA GLU A 287 0.48 -12.75 5.39
C GLU A 287 1.54 -13.78 5.83
N ILE A 288 1.17 -14.68 6.73
CA ILE A 288 1.97 -15.87 7.09
C ILE A 288 1.24 -17.14 6.70
N VAL A 289 1.98 -18.14 6.24
CA VAL A 289 1.43 -19.44 5.84
C VAL A 289 1.98 -20.53 6.74
N VAL A 290 1.14 -21.04 7.62
CA VAL A 290 1.50 -22.11 8.56
C VAL A 290 1.04 -23.45 7.99
N GLN A 291 1.95 -24.42 7.96
CA GLN A 291 1.63 -25.79 7.57
C GLN A 291 1.22 -26.58 8.81
N THR A 292 0.02 -27.15 8.80
CA THR A 292 -0.51 -27.97 9.89
C THR A 292 -0.92 -29.34 9.34
N GLU A 293 -0.72 -30.41 10.11
CA GLU A 293 -1.25 -31.72 9.74
C GLU A 293 -2.66 -31.90 10.30
N GLU A 294 -3.63 -32.11 9.42
CA GLU A 294 -5.00 -32.46 9.78
C GLU A 294 -5.37 -33.78 9.09
N ASN A 295 -5.75 -34.80 9.86
CA ASN A 295 -6.13 -36.13 9.35
C ASN A 295 -5.07 -36.77 8.42
N GLY A 296 -3.78 -36.59 8.73
CA GLY A 296 -2.67 -37.12 7.93
C GLY A 296 -2.41 -36.39 6.61
N ARG A 297 -3.02 -35.21 6.39
CA ARG A 297 -2.76 -34.34 5.25
C ARG A 297 -2.17 -33.01 5.72
N VAL A 298 -1.15 -32.54 5.00
CA VAL A 298 -0.59 -31.20 5.21
C VAL A 298 -1.57 -30.17 4.67
N VAL A 299 -2.16 -29.39 5.57
CA VAL A 299 -3.04 -28.26 5.28
C VAL A 299 -2.26 -26.96 5.47
N LYS A 300 -2.37 -26.04 4.52
CA LYS A 300 -1.79 -24.71 4.63
C LYS A 300 -2.84 -23.75 5.16
N LYS A 301 -2.63 -23.21 6.36
CA LYS A 301 -3.45 -22.15 6.95
C LYS A 301 -2.77 -20.80 6.73
N LYS A 302 -3.54 -19.83 6.28
CA LYS A 302 -3.10 -18.45 6.07
C LYS A 302 -3.56 -17.59 7.24
N TYR A 303 -2.69 -16.73 7.74
CA TYR A 303 -3.02 -15.75 8.76
C TYR A 303 -2.54 -14.38 8.31
N ASP A 304 -3.44 -13.40 8.36
CA ASP A 304 -3.14 -12.01 8.02
C ASP A 304 -2.82 -11.23 9.31
N ILE A 305 -1.67 -10.58 9.33
CA ILE A 305 -1.27 -9.66 10.39
C ILE A 305 -1.84 -8.28 10.06
N GLU A 306 -2.91 -7.91 10.74
CA GLU A 306 -3.62 -6.66 10.48
C GLU A 306 -2.93 -5.45 11.12
N ALA A 307 -3.07 -4.28 10.50
CA ALA A 307 -2.63 -3.01 11.09
C ALA A 307 -3.23 -2.74 12.48
N LYS A 308 -4.43 -3.27 12.71
CA LYS A 308 -5.25 -3.11 13.92
C LYS A 308 -5.00 -4.22 14.96
N ASP A 309 -4.12 -5.18 14.66
CA ASP A 309 -3.84 -6.32 15.55
C ASP A 309 -3.19 -5.81 16.85
N PHE A 310 -3.95 -5.89 17.95
CA PHE A 310 -3.51 -5.38 19.25
C PHE A 310 -2.31 -6.16 19.80
N PHE A 311 -2.24 -7.47 19.51
CA PHE A 311 -1.20 -8.35 20.02
C PHE A 311 0.10 -8.13 19.27
N TRP A 312 0.04 -8.08 17.92
CA TRP A 312 1.20 -7.77 17.09
C TRP A 312 1.78 -6.40 17.41
N ASN A 313 0.93 -5.36 17.46
CA ASN A 313 1.38 -3.99 17.74
C ASN A 313 2.07 -3.85 19.12
N LYS A 314 1.69 -4.68 20.10
CA LYS A 314 2.31 -4.71 21.43
C LYS A 314 3.63 -5.51 21.44
N ASN A 315 3.68 -6.63 20.72
CA ASN A 315 4.69 -7.67 20.93
C ASN A 315 5.69 -7.86 19.77
N ALA A 316 5.48 -7.25 18.61
CA ALA A 316 6.32 -7.45 17.42
C ALA A 316 7.83 -7.27 17.70
N SER A 317 8.20 -6.22 18.45
CA SER A 317 9.59 -5.94 18.81
C SER A 317 10.07 -6.63 20.10
N ALA A 318 9.20 -7.35 20.82
CA ALA A 318 9.57 -8.00 22.06
C ALA A 318 10.39 -9.29 21.82
N PRO A 319 11.30 -9.66 22.75
CA PRO A 319 11.97 -10.95 22.72
C PRO A 319 10.99 -12.11 22.77
N PHE A 320 11.24 -13.15 21.98
CA PHE A 320 10.35 -14.30 21.84
C PHE A 320 9.90 -14.96 23.16
N PRO A 321 10.77 -15.16 24.17
CA PRO A 321 10.32 -15.73 25.45
C PRO A 321 9.27 -14.88 26.17
N GLN A 322 9.40 -13.54 26.11
CA GLN A 322 8.42 -12.63 26.70
C GLN A 322 7.08 -12.71 25.95
N VAL A 323 7.11 -12.87 24.63
CA VAL A 323 5.88 -13.02 23.84
C VAL A 323 5.15 -14.31 24.20
N ALA A 324 5.86 -15.41 24.50
CA ALA A 324 5.23 -16.64 24.95
C ALA A 324 4.45 -16.46 26.28
N GLU A 325 5.02 -15.74 27.25
CA GLU A 325 4.34 -15.41 28.51
C GLU A 325 3.13 -14.49 28.28
N GLU A 326 3.24 -13.56 27.34
CA GLU A 326 2.15 -12.65 26.99
C GLU A 326 0.99 -13.37 26.27
N ILE A 327 1.28 -14.40 25.46
CA ILE A 327 0.25 -15.27 24.86
C ILE A 327 -0.59 -15.93 25.95
N ASP A 328 0.05 -16.53 26.96
CA ASP A 328 -0.66 -17.18 28.07
C ASP A 328 -1.50 -16.18 28.87
N THR A 329 -0.99 -14.96 29.05
CA THR A 329 -1.68 -13.86 29.72
C THR A 329 -2.94 -13.44 28.96
N GLU A 330 -2.82 -13.15 27.66
CA GLU A 330 -3.95 -12.73 26.83
C GLU A 330 -4.95 -13.86 26.59
N LEU A 331 -4.51 -15.12 26.47
CA LEU A 331 -5.42 -16.28 26.39
C LEU A 331 -6.23 -16.47 27.68
N THR A 332 -5.60 -16.28 28.84
CA THR A 332 -6.29 -16.37 30.14
C THR A 332 -7.32 -15.26 30.29
N LYS A 333 -6.97 -14.04 29.88
CA LYS A 333 -7.88 -12.89 29.85
C LYS A 333 -9.05 -13.13 28.89
N TYR A 334 -8.80 -13.58 27.67
CA TYR A 334 -9.83 -13.94 26.70
C TYR A 334 -10.82 -14.97 27.25
N LYS A 335 -10.33 -16.06 27.86
CA LYS A 335 -11.20 -17.09 28.48
C LYS A 335 -12.09 -16.51 29.58
N LYS A 336 -11.55 -15.59 30.38
CA LYS A 336 -12.30 -14.91 31.44
C LYS A 336 -13.39 -14.00 30.86
N ASP A 337 -13.04 -13.18 29.87
CA ASP A 337 -13.96 -12.24 29.23
C ASP A 337 -15.08 -12.98 28.47
N ALA A 338 -14.73 -14.04 27.75
CA ALA A 338 -15.66 -14.95 27.09
C ALA A 338 -16.67 -15.56 28.09
N ALA A 339 -16.21 -16.05 29.24
CA ALA A 339 -17.07 -16.62 30.27
C ALA A 339 -18.06 -15.59 30.85
N VAL A 340 -17.62 -14.34 31.05
CA VAL A 340 -18.49 -13.25 31.50
C VAL A 340 -19.57 -12.95 30.46
N ILE A 341 -19.20 -12.87 29.18
CA ILE A 341 -20.15 -12.63 28.08
C ILE A 341 -21.16 -13.77 28.00
N SER A 342 -20.72 -15.03 27.99
CA SER A 342 -21.61 -16.20 27.95
C SER A 342 -22.59 -16.24 29.14
N GLN A 343 -22.17 -15.83 30.33
CA GLN A 343 -23.06 -15.71 31.49
C GLN A 343 -24.10 -14.59 31.32
N MET A 344 -23.74 -13.48 30.67
CA MET A 344 -24.66 -12.37 30.41
C MET A 344 -25.65 -12.65 29.27
N SER A 345 -25.22 -13.37 28.23
CA SER A 345 -26.04 -13.68 27.05
C SER A 345 -26.86 -14.96 27.18
N GLY A 346 -26.60 -15.79 28.20
CA GLY A 346 -27.33 -17.04 28.44
C GLY A 346 -27.03 -18.15 27.42
N VAL A 347 -26.00 -17.98 26.59
CA VAL A 347 -25.55 -18.95 25.58
C VAL A 347 -24.32 -19.69 26.12
N ASN A 348 -24.39 -21.03 26.16
CA ASN A 348 -23.38 -21.88 26.81
C ASN A 348 -22.04 -21.98 26.04
N SER A 349 -21.94 -21.47 24.80
CA SER A 349 -20.74 -21.51 23.98
C SER A 349 -20.68 -20.35 22.98
N LEU A 350 -19.50 -19.74 22.80
CA LEU A 350 -19.26 -18.74 21.75
C LEU A 350 -19.21 -19.36 20.34
N GLU A 351 -19.00 -20.67 20.21
CA GLU A 351 -19.00 -21.35 18.89
C GLU A 351 -20.38 -21.31 18.22
N ASP A 352 -21.46 -21.25 19.02
CA ASP A 352 -22.83 -21.13 18.51
C ASP A 352 -23.14 -19.72 17.98
N VAL A 353 -22.36 -18.70 18.38
CA VAL A 353 -22.54 -17.31 17.96
C VAL A 353 -21.91 -17.03 16.60
N ASN A 354 -20.83 -17.75 16.23
CA ASN A 354 -20.18 -17.63 14.92
C ASN A 354 -20.92 -18.37 13.78
N GLN A 355 -22.02 -19.08 14.09
CA GLN A 355 -22.89 -19.76 13.11
C GLN A 355 -24.21 -19.01 12.85
N LEU A 356 -24.42 -17.87 13.51
CA LEU A 356 -25.50 -16.91 13.23
C LEU A 356 -24.96 -15.77 12.38
#